data_AF-A0A4W3I3Z7-F1
#
_entry.id   AF-A0A4W3I3Z7-F1
#
_cell.length_a   1.000
_cell.length_b   1.000
_cell.length_c   1.000
_cell.angle_alpha   90.00
_cell.angle_beta   90.00
_cell.angle_gamma   90.00
#
_symmetry.space_group_name_H-M   'P 1'
#
loop_
_entity.id
_entity.type
_entity.pdbx_description
1 polymer ?
#
loop_
_entity_poly.entity_id
_entity_poly.type
_entity_poly.pdbx_seq_one_letter_code
_entity_poly.pdbx_strand_id
1 'polypeptide(L)'
;CARLRVTQSLGSALLTQTHTLKCMCTQAAQCPHGPHSSVACVAGPCVPNPCENGGVCDVISLQRRGDVFSEYTCKCPAGFQGVHCQTNVNECSSGPCRNGGMCLDLEGDYTCNCPSPYLGKSCHLKCDSVLGMEGGSIEDTQITASSAHLGFLGLKRWRPELARLNNQGMVNAWSKATFDQQPWIQVDLLRKMRLTGIVTQGASCVGTPEFIKMFKIAYSLNGVKFTIFKGSSKSKDKLFTGNWDNNHQKKNLFDPPILAQYIRLLPVICQQACTLRMELLGCELNGCSETLGMKSRMIKDEQVTASSTDSLWGMDCFTWRPSLARLDNNGKTNAWTSRFSNRDQWLQVDLLTPKKISGIITQGAKDFGKVQYVQSFKIAHSLDGKSWNVYKDNSTNTDQIFEGNYDNSSHKRNVFERSFYARFLRVLPWTWHKRITLRMELLGCNE
;
A
#
# COMPACT_ATOMS: atom_id res chain seq x y z
N CYS A 1 6.66 -35.92 -44.19
CA CYS A 1 8.11 -35.69 -44.35
C CYS A 1 8.54 -36.12 -45.74
N ALA A 2 8.78 -35.18 -46.66
CA ALA A 2 9.32 -35.51 -47.98
C ALA A 2 10.85 -35.53 -47.94
N ARG A 3 11.49 -36.51 -48.59
CA ARG A 3 12.94 -36.51 -48.85
C ARG A 3 13.17 -35.75 -50.15
N LEU A 4 13.86 -34.60 -50.07
CA LEU A 4 14.37 -33.92 -51.25
C LEU A 4 15.74 -34.52 -51.61
N ARG A 5 15.81 -35.17 -52.76
CA ARG A 5 17.06 -35.56 -53.41
C ARG A 5 17.43 -34.44 -54.37
N VAL A 6 18.59 -33.82 -54.18
CA VAL A 6 19.15 -32.87 -55.14
C VAL A 6 20.37 -33.52 -55.78
N THR A 7 20.31 -33.72 -57.09
CA THR A 7 21.41 -34.20 -57.93
C THR A 7 21.93 -33.03 -58.76
N GLN A 8 23.21 -32.68 -58.59
CA GLN A 8 23.90 -31.74 -59.48
C GLN A 8 24.92 -32.51 -60.33
N SER A 9 24.94 -32.20 -61.64
CA SER A 9 25.86 -32.76 -62.62
C SER A 9 27.01 -31.79 -62.85
N LEU A 10 28.23 -32.19 -62.48
CA LEU A 10 29.47 -31.50 -62.84
C LEU A 10 30.37 -32.52 -63.56
N GLY A 11 30.18 -32.64 -64.88
CA GLY A 11 30.98 -33.55 -65.72
C GLY A 11 30.68 -35.04 -65.51
N SER A 12 31.67 -35.90 -65.78
CA SER A 12 31.54 -37.36 -65.89
C SER A 12 31.48 -38.15 -64.57
N ALA A 13 31.20 -37.51 -63.43
CA ALA A 13 30.96 -38.20 -62.16
C ALA A 13 29.73 -37.61 -61.42
N LEU A 14 28.79 -38.48 -61.03
CA LEU A 14 27.61 -38.10 -60.23
C LEU A 14 27.94 -38.13 -58.73
N LEU A 15 27.85 -36.97 -58.08
CA LEU A 15 27.85 -36.85 -56.62
C LEU A 15 26.42 -36.67 -56.10
N THR A 16 25.97 -37.57 -55.23
CA THR A 16 24.66 -37.49 -54.57
C THR A 16 24.86 -37.10 -53.10
N GLN A 17 24.36 -35.92 -52.71
CA GLN A 17 24.26 -35.54 -51.30
C GLN A 17 22.82 -35.63 -50.81
N THR A 18 22.61 -36.33 -49.71
CA THR A 18 21.31 -36.45 -49.03
C THR A 18 21.31 -35.59 -47.78
N HIS A 19 20.50 -34.53 -47.77
CA HIS A 19 20.25 -33.73 -46.57
C HIS A 19 18.99 -34.23 -45.85
N THR A 20 19.13 -34.62 -44.59
CA THR A 20 18.00 -34.93 -43.70
C THR A 20 17.57 -33.68 -42.94
N LEU A 21 16.42 -33.10 -43.31
CA LEU A 21 15.75 -32.07 -42.52
C LEU A 21 15.09 -32.71 -41.29
N LYS A 22 15.52 -32.30 -40.09
CA LYS A 22 14.93 -32.73 -38.81
C LYS A 22 13.78 -31.78 -38.48
N CYS A 23 12.55 -32.18 -38.72
CA CYS A 23 11.37 -31.42 -38.27
C CYS A 23 11.27 -31.54 -36.74
N MET A 24 11.24 -30.41 -36.03
CA MET A 24 10.86 -30.36 -34.62
C MET A 24 9.34 -30.17 -34.53
N CYS A 25 8.63 -31.14 -33.95
CA CYS A 25 7.23 -30.97 -33.56
C CYS A 25 7.18 -30.04 -32.35
N THR A 26 6.68 -28.82 -32.52
CA THR A 26 6.33 -27.91 -31.42
C THR A 26 4.92 -28.25 -30.92
N GLN A 27 4.84 -29.34 -30.16
CA GLN A 27 3.87 -29.65 -29.10
C GLN A 27 3.96 -31.16 -28.88
N ALA A 28 4.50 -31.54 -27.72
CA ALA A 28 4.55 -32.92 -27.30
C ALA A 28 3.12 -33.42 -27.11
N ALA A 29 2.63 -34.28 -28.01
CA ALA A 29 1.54 -35.17 -27.67
C ALA A 29 2.06 -36.05 -26.52
N GLN A 30 1.60 -35.78 -25.30
CA GLN A 30 1.83 -36.67 -24.17
C GLN A 30 1.10 -37.98 -24.44
N CYS A 31 1.80 -38.97 -25.00
CA CYS A 31 1.40 -40.36 -24.92
C CYS A 31 1.79 -40.88 -23.53
N PRO A 32 0.85 -41.40 -22.71
CA PRO A 32 1.17 -41.87 -21.36
C PRO A 32 1.95 -43.19 -21.33
N HIS A 33 2.24 -43.79 -22.49
CA HIS A 33 3.02 -45.03 -22.57
C HIS A 33 4.15 -44.89 -23.58
N GLY A 34 5.37 -45.25 -23.13
CA GLY A 34 6.63 -45.15 -23.88
C GLY A 34 6.68 -45.97 -25.18
N PRO A 35 7.84 -46.01 -25.86
CA PRO A 35 7.96 -46.27 -27.31
C PRO A 35 7.65 -47.70 -27.78
N HIS A 36 7.10 -48.58 -26.95
CA HIS A 36 6.89 -50.01 -27.25
C HIS A 36 5.50 -50.52 -26.85
N SER A 37 4.46 -49.69 -27.02
CA SER A 37 3.06 -50.11 -26.88
C SER A 37 2.40 -50.09 -28.25
N SER A 38 1.99 -51.25 -28.76
CA SER A 38 1.23 -51.43 -30.00
C SER A 38 -0.26 -51.07 -29.84
N VAL A 39 -0.56 -50.03 -29.06
CA VAL A 39 -1.92 -49.52 -28.86
C VAL A 39 -2.10 -48.36 -29.83
N ALA A 40 -2.91 -48.57 -30.86
CA ALA A 40 -3.33 -47.54 -31.79
C ALA A 40 -3.86 -46.33 -31.02
N CYS A 41 -3.45 -45.11 -31.41
CA CYS A 41 -4.07 -43.87 -30.95
C CYS A 41 -5.58 -44.00 -31.20
N VAL A 42 -6.37 -44.13 -30.14
CA VAL A 42 -7.83 -44.16 -30.28
C VAL A 42 -8.22 -42.75 -30.71
N ALA A 43 -8.53 -42.58 -32.00
CA ALA A 43 -9.15 -41.37 -32.51
C ALA A 43 -10.50 -41.22 -31.81
N GLY A 44 -10.56 -40.30 -30.86
CA GLY A 44 -11.75 -39.98 -30.09
C GLY A 44 -12.15 -38.52 -30.31
N PRO A 45 -13.37 -38.12 -29.92
CA PRO A 45 -13.90 -36.79 -30.19
C PRO A 45 -13.09 -35.66 -29.51
N CYS A 46 -12.29 -35.97 -28.48
CA CYS A 46 -11.41 -35.02 -27.78
C CYS A 46 -9.95 -35.05 -28.26
N VAL A 47 -9.61 -35.73 -29.37
CA VAL A 47 -8.24 -35.84 -29.88
C VAL A 47 -8.20 -35.53 -31.39
N PRO A 48 -7.68 -34.35 -31.82
CA PRO A 48 -7.17 -33.25 -30.99
C PRO A 48 -8.28 -32.55 -30.17
N ASN A 49 -7.93 -31.87 -29.08
CA ASN A 49 -8.92 -31.20 -28.22
C ASN A 49 -9.71 -30.14 -29.03
N PRO A 50 -11.03 -30.31 -29.21
CA PRO A 50 -11.86 -29.38 -29.96
C PRO A 50 -12.22 -28.11 -29.17
N CYS A 51 -11.96 -28.08 -27.86
CA CYS A 51 -12.26 -26.93 -27.02
C CYS A 51 -11.14 -25.87 -27.12
N GLU A 52 -11.52 -24.64 -27.45
CA GLU A 52 -10.62 -23.49 -27.53
C GLU A 52 -10.33 -22.90 -26.15
N ASN A 53 -9.39 -21.95 -26.09
CA ASN A 53 -9.06 -21.14 -24.90
C ASN A 53 -8.77 -21.94 -23.62
N GLY A 54 -8.18 -23.13 -23.78
CA GLY A 54 -7.84 -24.02 -22.67
C GLY A 54 -9.03 -24.80 -22.07
N GLY A 55 -10.15 -24.89 -22.80
CA GLY A 55 -11.29 -25.70 -22.40
C GLY A 55 -10.97 -27.18 -22.24
N VAL A 56 -11.58 -27.82 -21.24
CA VAL A 56 -11.40 -29.25 -20.96
C VAL A 56 -12.50 -30.03 -21.68
N CYS A 57 -12.11 -30.97 -22.55
CA CYS A 57 -13.04 -31.81 -23.29
C CYS A 57 -13.41 -33.07 -22.50
N ASP A 58 -14.70 -33.22 -22.19
CA ASP A 58 -15.27 -34.39 -21.55
C ASP A 58 -16.16 -35.17 -22.53
N VAL A 59 -15.97 -36.47 -22.61
CA VAL A 59 -16.79 -37.35 -23.46
C VAL A 59 -18.07 -37.74 -22.69
N ILE A 60 -19.25 -37.45 -23.25
CA ILE A 60 -20.54 -37.67 -22.59
C ILE A 60 -21.10 -39.08 -22.86
N SER A 61 -20.76 -39.70 -24.00
CA SER A 61 -21.26 -41.02 -24.38
C SER A 61 -20.14 -42.03 -24.69
N LEU A 62 -20.16 -43.16 -23.98
CA LEU A 62 -19.38 -44.38 -24.28
C LEU A 62 -20.28 -45.51 -24.84
N GLN A 63 -21.34 -45.18 -25.58
CA GLN A 63 -22.11 -46.22 -26.27
C GLN A 63 -21.42 -46.59 -27.59
N ARG A 64 -20.57 -47.62 -27.55
CA ARG A 64 -20.11 -48.33 -28.74
C ARG A 64 -21.28 -49.10 -29.36
N ARG A 65 -22.12 -48.42 -30.13
CA ARG A 65 -22.87 -49.05 -31.22
C ARG A 65 -22.38 -48.46 -32.53
N GLY A 66 -22.17 -49.36 -33.49
CA GLY A 66 -21.49 -49.12 -34.76
C GLY A 66 -21.95 -47.82 -35.44
N ASP A 67 -20.94 -47.16 -35.98
CA ASP A 67 -21.00 -46.05 -36.93
C ASP A 67 -21.94 -44.91 -36.51
N VAL A 68 -21.32 -43.84 -35.96
CA VAL A 68 -21.78 -42.43 -35.92
C VAL A 68 -22.02 -41.83 -34.49
N PHE A 69 -21.12 -40.90 -34.13
CA PHE A 69 -21.02 -39.91 -33.03
C PHE A 69 -20.83 -40.34 -31.56
N SER A 70 -19.59 -40.22 -31.06
CA SER A 70 -19.33 -39.99 -29.63
C SER A 70 -19.55 -38.51 -29.31
N GLU A 71 -20.54 -38.20 -28.47
CA GLU A 71 -20.85 -36.84 -28.02
C GLU A 71 -19.80 -36.37 -27.00
N TYR A 72 -19.28 -35.15 -27.18
CA TYR A 72 -18.36 -34.49 -26.28
C TYR A 72 -18.94 -33.15 -25.81
N THR A 73 -18.52 -32.70 -24.63
CA THR A 73 -18.80 -31.36 -24.12
C THR A 73 -17.52 -30.69 -23.69
N CYS A 74 -17.45 -29.39 -23.96
CA CYS A 74 -16.36 -28.55 -23.50
C CYS A 74 -16.76 -27.90 -22.17
N LYS A 75 -15.97 -28.17 -21.13
CA LYS A 75 -16.00 -27.40 -19.89
C LYS A 75 -15.14 -26.16 -20.07
N CYS A 76 -15.79 -25.02 -20.21
CA CYS A 76 -15.10 -23.75 -20.41
C CYS A 76 -14.48 -23.22 -19.14
N PRO A 77 -13.25 -22.65 -19.21
CA PRO A 77 -12.67 -21.91 -18.11
C PRO A 77 -13.49 -20.64 -17.83
N ALA A 78 -13.33 -20.10 -16.62
CA ALA A 78 -13.99 -18.85 -16.25
C ALA A 78 -13.64 -17.74 -17.26
N GLY A 79 -14.65 -16.99 -17.71
CA GLY A 79 -14.53 -15.94 -18.71
C GLY A 79 -14.70 -16.39 -20.16
N PHE A 80 -14.96 -17.66 -20.43
CA PHE A 80 -15.30 -18.16 -21.76
C PHE A 80 -16.64 -18.90 -21.78
N GLN A 81 -17.33 -18.81 -22.91
CA GLN A 81 -18.61 -19.47 -23.16
C GLN A 81 -18.69 -20.00 -24.59
N GLY A 82 -19.75 -20.75 -24.88
CA GLY A 82 -19.99 -21.39 -26.18
C GLY A 82 -19.67 -22.87 -26.17
N VAL A 83 -20.09 -23.57 -27.22
CA VAL A 83 -19.98 -25.04 -27.35
C VAL A 83 -18.52 -25.51 -27.36
N HIS A 84 -17.60 -24.66 -27.83
CA HIS A 84 -16.16 -24.93 -27.87
C HIS A 84 -15.37 -23.89 -27.06
N CYS A 85 -15.99 -23.13 -26.16
CA CYS A 85 -15.34 -22.06 -25.39
C CYS A 85 -14.72 -20.96 -26.27
N GLN A 86 -15.25 -20.80 -27.49
CA GLN A 86 -14.76 -19.87 -28.50
C GLN A 86 -15.15 -18.42 -28.23
N THR A 87 -16.11 -18.18 -27.33
CA THR A 87 -16.65 -16.84 -27.07
C THR A 87 -16.10 -16.30 -25.77
N ASN A 88 -15.37 -15.19 -25.84
CA ASN A 88 -15.00 -14.41 -24.66
C ASN A 88 -16.27 -13.83 -24.01
N VAL A 89 -16.43 -14.05 -22.71
CA VAL A 89 -17.48 -13.37 -21.93
C VAL A 89 -17.03 -11.93 -21.73
N ASN A 90 -17.94 -10.98 -21.90
CA ASN A 90 -17.63 -9.59 -21.59
C ASN A 90 -17.94 -9.32 -20.12
N GLU A 91 -16.96 -9.48 -19.23
CA GLU A 91 -17.16 -9.25 -17.78
C GLU A 91 -17.52 -7.79 -17.49
N CYS A 92 -17.11 -6.84 -18.35
CA CYS A 92 -17.44 -5.43 -18.18
C CYS A 92 -18.95 -5.13 -18.28
N SER A 93 -19.74 -6.00 -18.91
CA SER A 93 -21.20 -5.86 -18.99
C SER A 93 -21.88 -5.89 -17.62
N SER A 94 -21.24 -6.53 -16.63
CA SER A 94 -21.72 -6.59 -15.24
C SER A 94 -21.41 -5.33 -14.43
N GLY A 95 -20.65 -4.38 -14.98
CA GLY A 95 -20.18 -3.18 -14.27
C GLY A 95 -19.28 -3.48 -13.06
N PRO A 96 -18.21 -4.29 -13.20
CA PRO A 96 -17.39 -4.71 -12.07
C PRO A 96 -16.50 -3.59 -11.49
N CYS A 97 -16.21 -2.54 -12.28
CA CYS A 97 -15.40 -1.41 -11.86
C CYS A 97 -16.20 -0.41 -11.03
N ARG A 98 -15.83 -0.22 -9.77
CA ARG A 98 -16.46 0.75 -8.86
C ARG A 98 -15.79 2.12 -8.96
N ASN A 99 -16.37 3.11 -8.28
CA ASN A 99 -15.77 4.42 -8.04
C ASN A 99 -15.30 5.18 -9.30
N GLY A 100 -16.03 5.04 -10.40
CA GLY A 100 -15.72 5.70 -11.67
C GLY A 100 -14.57 5.05 -12.45
N GLY A 101 -14.19 3.82 -12.12
CA GLY A 101 -13.23 3.04 -12.89
C GLY A 101 -13.76 2.70 -14.29
N MET A 102 -12.89 2.82 -15.30
CA MET A 102 -13.22 2.44 -16.67
C MET A 102 -12.86 0.97 -16.88
N CYS A 103 -13.86 0.16 -17.25
CA CYS A 103 -13.66 -1.27 -17.48
C CYS A 103 -13.10 -1.53 -18.88
N LEU A 104 -12.08 -2.38 -18.96
CA LEU A 104 -11.53 -2.90 -20.19
C LEU A 104 -11.66 -4.42 -20.16
N ASP A 105 -12.38 -4.93 -21.15
CA ASP A 105 -12.56 -6.36 -21.37
C ASP A 105 -11.25 -6.96 -21.89
N LEU A 106 -10.84 -8.09 -21.33
CA LEU A 106 -9.67 -8.86 -21.74
C LEU A 106 -10.12 -10.29 -22.06
N GLU A 107 -9.21 -11.08 -22.61
CA GLU A 107 -9.51 -12.48 -22.94
C GLU A 107 -9.55 -13.32 -21.65
N GLY A 108 -10.75 -13.79 -21.27
CA GLY A 108 -11.02 -14.55 -20.05
C GLY A 108 -10.89 -13.76 -18.75
N ASP A 109 -10.79 -12.42 -18.83
CA ASP A 109 -10.67 -11.56 -17.65
C ASP A 109 -11.09 -10.11 -17.96
N TYR A 110 -11.08 -9.25 -16.95
CA TYR A 110 -11.21 -7.81 -17.11
C TYR A 110 -10.15 -7.06 -16.32
N THR A 111 -9.87 -5.83 -16.75
CA THR A 111 -9.08 -4.89 -15.98
C THR A 111 -9.81 -3.57 -15.83
N CYS A 112 -9.77 -2.99 -14.64
CA CYS A 112 -10.29 -1.65 -14.38
C CYS A 112 -9.17 -0.63 -14.39
N ASN A 113 -9.30 0.41 -15.21
CA ASN A 113 -8.49 1.61 -15.09
C ASN A 113 -9.07 2.49 -13.98
N CYS A 114 -8.48 2.41 -12.78
CA CYS A 114 -8.98 3.11 -11.60
C CYS A 114 -8.47 4.57 -11.55
N PRO A 115 -9.37 5.56 -11.44
CA PRO A 115 -8.95 6.93 -11.19
C PRO A 115 -8.35 7.06 -9.80
N SER A 116 -7.29 7.86 -9.67
CA SER A 116 -6.72 8.20 -8.35
C SER A 116 -7.77 8.86 -7.46
N PRO A 117 -7.95 8.45 -6.20
CA PRO A 117 -7.06 7.62 -5.38
C PRO A 117 -7.45 6.12 -5.29
N TYR A 118 -8.31 5.62 -6.17
CA TYR A 118 -8.83 4.24 -6.10
C TYR A 118 -7.90 3.23 -6.77
N LEU A 119 -7.90 2.00 -6.26
CA LEU A 119 -7.01 0.91 -6.64
C LEU A 119 -7.72 -0.45 -6.56
N GLY A 120 -7.04 -1.49 -7.04
CA GLY A 120 -7.49 -2.88 -7.04
C GLY A 120 -8.21 -3.24 -8.33
N LYS A 121 -8.41 -4.55 -8.56
CA LYS A 121 -9.00 -5.07 -9.81
C LYS A 121 -10.38 -4.48 -10.11
N SER A 122 -11.15 -4.13 -9.08
CA SER A 122 -12.48 -3.51 -9.17
C SER A 122 -12.54 -2.06 -8.67
N CYS A 123 -11.40 -1.41 -8.44
CA CYS A 123 -11.32 -0.03 -7.91
C CYS A 123 -12.01 0.18 -6.54
N HIS A 124 -12.13 -0.87 -5.72
CA HIS A 124 -12.77 -0.79 -4.41
C HIS A 124 -11.86 -0.22 -3.32
N LEU A 125 -10.53 -0.38 -3.46
CA LEU A 125 -9.56 0.03 -2.46
C LEU A 125 -9.27 1.53 -2.60
N LYS A 126 -9.30 2.28 -1.50
CA LYS A 126 -9.05 3.72 -1.51
C LYS A 126 -7.70 4.03 -0.87
N CYS A 127 -6.78 4.55 -1.65
CA CYS A 127 -5.42 4.88 -1.21
C CYS A 127 -5.27 6.39 -1.06
N ASP A 128 -5.87 6.99 -0.03
CA ASP A 128 -5.69 8.42 0.28
C ASP A 128 -5.41 8.70 1.75
N SER A 129 -4.79 7.73 2.43
CA SER A 129 -4.35 7.86 3.82
C SER A 129 -3.24 8.90 3.94
N VAL A 130 -3.27 9.67 5.03
CA VAL A 130 -2.19 10.61 5.38
C VAL A 130 -0.92 9.82 5.72
N LEU A 131 0.23 10.27 5.21
CA LEU A 131 1.51 9.59 5.45
C LEU A 131 2.22 10.07 6.71
N GLY A 132 1.77 11.20 7.28
CA GLY A 132 2.10 11.60 8.64
C GLY A 132 3.04 12.79 8.74
N MET A 133 2.93 13.75 7.83
CA MET A 133 3.56 15.06 7.99
C MET A 133 2.93 15.83 9.17
N GLU A 134 1.60 15.88 9.28
CA GLU A 134 0.91 16.52 10.40
C GLU A 134 1.05 15.71 11.69
N GLY A 135 0.86 14.39 11.59
CA GLY A 135 0.88 13.48 12.74
C GLY A 135 2.26 13.21 13.33
N GLY A 136 3.35 13.66 12.70
CA GLY A 136 4.71 13.41 13.19
C GLY A 136 5.25 12.02 12.90
N SER A 137 4.53 11.18 12.14
CA SER A 137 5.05 9.86 11.73
C SER A 137 6.16 9.95 10.68
N ILE A 138 6.20 11.04 9.92
CA ILE A 138 7.38 11.44 9.16
C ILE A 138 8.23 12.30 10.08
N GLU A 139 9.41 11.83 10.41
CA GLU A 139 10.37 12.47 11.31
C GLU A 139 10.96 13.74 10.67
N ASP A 140 11.41 14.68 11.51
CA ASP A 140 12.04 15.93 11.08
C ASP A 140 13.25 15.70 10.16
N THR A 141 14.04 14.66 10.43
CA THR A 141 15.22 14.28 9.65
C THR A 141 14.89 13.79 8.23
N GLN A 142 13.65 13.37 7.98
CA GLN A 142 13.20 12.92 6.67
C GLN A 142 12.84 14.07 5.72
N ILE A 143 12.72 15.30 6.25
CA ILE A 143 12.30 16.48 5.50
C ILE A 143 13.51 17.37 5.26
N THR A 144 13.84 17.59 3.99
CA THR A 144 14.98 18.41 3.57
C THR A 144 14.53 19.45 2.55
N ALA A 145 15.26 20.55 2.41
CA ALA A 145 14.96 21.58 1.41
C ALA A 145 16.25 22.15 0.81
N SER A 146 16.12 22.80 -0.35
CA SER A 146 17.20 23.52 -1.01
C SER A 146 17.74 24.68 -0.16
N SER A 147 16.83 25.39 0.49
CA SER A 147 17.12 26.58 1.29
C SER A 147 16.01 26.83 2.32
N ALA A 148 16.26 27.73 3.26
CA ALA A 148 15.28 28.14 4.27
C ALA A 148 15.38 29.65 4.51
N HIS A 149 14.23 30.32 4.61
CA HIS A 149 14.16 31.74 4.89
C HIS A 149 14.56 32.06 6.34
N LEU A 150 15.37 33.10 6.49
CA LEU A 150 15.80 33.67 7.77
C LEU A 150 15.23 35.09 7.87
N GLY A 151 14.30 35.30 8.80
CA GLY A 151 13.69 36.59 9.09
C GLY A 151 14.23 37.21 10.39
N PHE A 152 14.13 38.54 10.49
CA PHE A 152 14.46 39.36 11.67
C PHE A 152 15.81 38.99 12.33
N LEU A 153 16.92 39.43 11.73
CA LEU A 153 18.30 39.19 12.23
C LEU A 153 18.62 37.69 12.45
N GLY A 154 17.91 36.78 11.77
CA GLY A 154 18.09 35.33 11.91
C GLY A 154 17.28 34.67 13.03
N LEU A 155 16.46 35.43 13.78
CA LEU A 155 15.66 34.92 14.89
C LEU A 155 14.41 34.14 14.42
N LYS A 156 13.88 34.42 13.22
CA LYS A 156 12.76 33.66 12.63
C LYS A 156 13.27 32.73 11.54
N ARG A 157 13.30 31.41 11.79
CA ARG A 157 13.85 30.43 10.85
C ARG A 157 12.77 29.52 10.28
N TRP A 158 12.43 29.70 9.01
CA TRP A 158 11.39 28.95 8.29
C TRP A 158 11.95 27.66 7.69
N ARG A 159 12.33 26.73 8.57
CA ARG A 159 12.99 25.49 8.19
C ARG A 159 12.04 24.46 7.56
N PRO A 160 12.57 23.48 6.80
CA PRO A 160 11.77 22.40 6.23
C PRO A 160 10.96 21.58 7.24
N GLU A 161 11.44 21.38 8.47
CA GLU A 161 10.76 20.51 9.45
C GLU A 161 9.40 21.07 9.90
N LEU A 162 9.19 22.38 9.70
CA LEU A 162 7.94 23.09 10.00
C LEU A 162 6.89 22.98 8.89
N ALA A 163 7.20 22.39 7.74
CA ALA A 163 6.31 22.26 6.58
C ALA A 163 5.16 21.26 6.77
N ARG A 164 4.62 21.17 7.98
CA ARG A 164 3.57 20.24 8.40
C ARG A 164 2.21 20.93 8.31
N LEU A 165 1.19 20.22 7.82
CA LEU A 165 -0.17 20.74 7.71
C LEU A 165 -0.69 21.21 9.08
N ASN A 166 -1.49 22.29 9.10
CA ASN A 166 -2.10 22.87 10.30
C ASN A 166 -1.15 23.27 11.44
N ASN A 167 0.16 23.27 11.20
CA ASN A 167 1.15 23.69 12.19
C ASN A 167 0.88 25.13 12.65
N GLN A 168 1.00 25.38 13.94
CA GLN A 168 0.66 26.64 14.61
C GLN A 168 1.90 27.29 15.21
N GLY A 169 1.88 28.62 15.33
CA GLY A 169 2.98 29.39 15.90
C GLY A 169 3.35 30.61 15.07
N MET A 170 4.28 31.43 15.58
CA MET A 170 4.76 32.63 14.87
C MET A 170 5.58 32.27 13.63
N VAL A 171 6.25 31.11 13.64
CA VAL A 171 6.94 30.50 12.51
C VAL A 171 6.46 29.06 12.45
N ASN A 172 5.69 28.73 11.41
CA ASN A 172 4.90 27.50 11.36
C ASN A 172 4.89 26.83 9.98
N ALA A 173 5.78 27.24 9.08
CA ALA A 173 5.87 26.71 7.74
C ALA A 173 7.33 26.70 7.26
N TRP A 174 7.57 26.06 6.12
CA TRP A 174 8.80 26.26 5.37
C TRP A 174 8.63 27.42 4.39
N SER A 175 9.68 28.23 4.23
CA SER A 175 9.73 29.27 3.21
C SER A 175 11.12 29.30 2.57
N LYS A 176 11.18 29.53 1.25
CA LYS A 176 12.46 29.57 0.53
C LYS A 176 13.33 30.76 0.93
N ALA A 177 14.65 30.62 0.82
CA ALA A 177 15.54 31.77 0.94
C ALA A 177 15.37 32.75 -0.24
N THR A 178 15.68 34.03 -0.01
CA THR A 178 15.48 35.10 -1.01
C THR A 178 16.36 34.93 -2.25
N PHE A 179 17.56 34.37 -2.10
CA PHE A 179 18.51 34.12 -3.18
C PHE A 179 18.24 32.83 -3.97
N ASP A 180 17.35 31.96 -3.48
CA ASP A 180 17.09 30.66 -4.10
C ASP A 180 16.14 30.80 -5.30
N GLN A 181 16.68 30.59 -6.50
CA GLN A 181 15.95 30.66 -7.77
C GLN A 181 15.27 29.34 -8.14
N GLN A 182 15.69 28.21 -7.56
CA GLN A 182 15.14 26.89 -7.86
C GLN A 182 14.82 26.14 -6.55
N PRO A 183 13.86 26.67 -5.77
CA PRO A 183 13.52 26.10 -4.48
C PRO A 183 12.93 24.71 -4.63
N TRP A 184 13.28 23.82 -3.71
CA TRP A 184 12.62 22.54 -3.57
C TRP A 184 12.53 22.14 -2.09
N ILE A 185 11.48 21.41 -1.75
CA ILE A 185 11.36 20.68 -0.49
C ILE A 185 11.18 19.21 -0.82
N GLN A 186 11.92 18.35 -0.12
CA GLN A 186 12.00 16.91 -0.31
C GLN A 186 11.54 16.19 0.96
N VAL A 187 10.81 15.10 0.76
CA VAL A 187 10.49 14.14 1.82
C VAL A 187 11.02 12.76 1.42
N ASP A 188 11.79 12.13 2.32
CA ASP A 188 12.19 10.73 2.23
C ASP A 188 11.20 9.86 2.99
N LEU A 189 10.52 8.95 2.30
CA LEU A 189 9.54 8.05 2.92
C LEU A 189 10.18 6.80 3.54
N LEU A 190 11.51 6.66 3.47
CA LEU A 190 12.34 5.52 3.93
C LEU A 190 12.09 4.19 3.22
N ARG A 191 10.98 4.09 2.48
CA ARG A 191 10.57 2.91 1.72
C ARG A 191 9.82 3.34 0.46
N LYS A 192 9.69 2.41 -0.49
CA LYS A 192 8.92 2.63 -1.70
C LYS A 192 7.42 2.66 -1.38
N MET A 193 6.81 3.82 -1.57
CA MET A 193 5.40 4.08 -1.31
C MET A 193 4.65 4.38 -2.60
N ARG A 194 3.32 4.25 -2.54
CA ARG A 194 2.41 4.72 -3.59
C ARG A 194 1.80 6.04 -3.14
N LEU A 195 2.13 7.10 -3.85
CA LEU A 195 1.65 8.46 -3.61
C LEU A 195 0.49 8.77 -4.54
N THR A 196 -0.64 9.13 -3.97
CA THR A 196 -1.88 9.44 -4.72
C THR A 196 -2.25 10.89 -4.67
N GLY A 197 -1.65 11.67 -3.78
CA GLY A 197 -1.86 13.11 -3.75
C GLY A 197 -1.03 13.85 -2.72
N ILE A 198 -1.29 15.15 -2.66
CA ILE A 198 -0.68 16.09 -1.73
C ILE A 198 -1.72 17.12 -1.32
N VAL A 199 -1.67 17.53 -0.06
CA VAL A 199 -2.44 18.65 0.48
C VAL A 199 -1.47 19.77 0.79
N THR A 200 -1.76 20.98 0.31
CA THR A 200 -0.91 22.17 0.55
C THR A 200 -1.69 23.25 1.28
N GLN A 201 -1.00 24.04 2.09
CA GLN A 201 -1.52 25.16 2.87
C GLN A 201 -0.45 26.26 2.92
N GLY A 202 -0.85 27.53 2.88
CA GLY A 202 0.06 28.68 3.00
C GLY A 202 0.44 29.01 4.45
N ALA A 203 0.97 30.20 4.70
CA ALA A 203 1.10 30.77 6.05
C ALA A 203 0.93 32.29 6.01
N SER A 204 0.97 32.93 7.18
CA SER A 204 0.92 34.39 7.29
C SER A 204 2.16 34.89 8.01
N CYS A 205 2.91 35.80 7.38
CA CYS A 205 4.05 36.46 7.99
C CYS A 205 3.66 37.90 8.32
N VAL A 206 3.53 38.21 9.61
CA VAL A 206 3.19 39.57 10.10
C VAL A 206 1.93 40.14 9.42
N GLY A 207 0.91 39.29 9.26
CA GLY A 207 -0.37 39.66 8.63
C GLY A 207 -0.37 39.62 7.11
N THR A 208 0.77 39.41 6.44
CA THR A 208 0.83 39.21 4.99
C THR A 208 0.66 37.73 4.62
N PRO A 209 -0.30 37.37 3.76
CA PRO A 209 -0.48 35.99 3.35
C PRO A 209 0.60 35.59 2.34
N GLU A 210 1.32 34.52 2.66
CA GLU A 210 2.37 33.94 1.82
C GLU A 210 2.01 32.50 1.48
N PHE A 211 2.02 32.16 0.19
CA PHE A 211 1.63 30.83 -0.27
C PHE A 211 2.09 30.53 -1.68
N ILE A 212 2.13 29.25 -2.02
CA ILE A 212 2.45 28.77 -3.36
C ILE A 212 1.18 28.74 -4.21
N LYS A 213 1.17 29.42 -5.36
CA LYS A 213 0.07 29.40 -6.33
C LYS A 213 0.18 28.27 -7.34
N MET A 214 1.41 27.93 -7.76
CA MET A 214 1.64 26.83 -8.70
C MET A 214 2.96 26.11 -8.39
N PHE A 215 2.96 24.79 -8.55
CA PHE A 215 4.13 23.95 -8.30
C PHE A 215 4.21 22.76 -9.26
N LYS A 216 5.41 22.19 -9.36
CA LYS A 216 5.68 20.89 -10.00
C LYS A 216 6.06 19.87 -8.94
N ILE A 217 5.89 18.59 -9.27
CA ILE A 217 6.34 17.48 -8.44
C ILE A 217 7.43 16.72 -9.19
N ALA A 218 8.52 16.42 -8.50
CA ALA A 218 9.52 15.47 -8.96
C ALA A 218 9.64 14.31 -7.97
N TYR A 219 9.96 13.12 -8.45
CA TYR A 219 10.03 11.93 -7.61
C TYR A 219 11.20 11.04 -8.02
N SER A 220 11.68 10.24 -7.06
CA SER A 220 12.81 9.33 -7.24
C SER A 220 12.66 8.07 -6.38
N LEU A 221 13.25 6.97 -6.85
CA LEU A 221 13.40 5.74 -6.09
C LEU A 221 14.75 5.64 -5.37
N ASN A 222 15.76 6.41 -5.80
CA ASN A 222 17.13 6.30 -5.29
C ASN A 222 17.67 7.60 -4.68
N GLY A 223 16.92 8.69 -4.73
CA GLY A 223 17.33 9.99 -4.18
C GLY A 223 18.38 10.73 -5.00
N VAL A 224 18.84 10.17 -6.12
CA VAL A 224 19.85 10.79 -7.00
C VAL A 224 19.20 11.31 -8.28
N LYS A 225 18.45 10.46 -8.98
CA LYS A 225 17.80 10.81 -10.25
C LYS A 225 16.35 11.14 -10.02
N PHE A 226 15.97 12.41 -10.24
CA PHE A 226 14.59 12.88 -10.11
C PHE A 226 13.90 12.99 -11.46
N THR A 227 12.66 12.51 -11.51
CA THR A 227 11.79 12.59 -12.68
C THR A 227 10.64 13.53 -12.38
N ILE A 228 10.40 14.51 -13.26
CA ILE A 228 9.27 15.44 -13.12
C ILE A 228 7.98 14.73 -13.52
N PHE A 229 6.92 14.90 -12.74
CA PHE A 229 5.61 14.33 -13.01
C PHE A 229 4.94 14.99 -14.22
N LYS A 230 4.51 14.18 -15.19
CA LYS A 230 3.89 14.65 -16.45
C LYS A 230 2.38 14.39 -16.54
N GLY A 231 1.80 13.66 -15.58
CA GLY A 231 0.38 13.26 -15.60
C GLY A 231 0.01 12.36 -16.79
N SER A 232 -1.28 12.35 -17.14
CA SER A 232 -1.82 11.53 -18.24
C SER A 232 -1.28 11.95 -19.62
N SER A 233 -1.02 13.25 -19.82
CA SER A 233 -0.43 13.78 -21.06
C SER A 233 1.10 13.75 -20.97
N LYS A 234 1.72 12.60 -21.26
CA LYS A 234 3.18 12.31 -21.19
C LYS A 234 4.11 13.32 -21.89
N SER A 235 3.57 14.27 -22.64
CA SER A 235 4.28 15.30 -23.42
C SER A 235 4.79 16.47 -22.57
N LYS A 236 4.05 16.95 -21.56
CA LYS A 236 4.38 18.17 -20.80
C LYS A 236 4.43 17.92 -19.31
N ASP A 237 5.28 18.67 -18.60
CA ASP A 237 5.30 18.67 -17.13
C ASP A 237 3.94 19.12 -16.59
N LYS A 238 3.42 18.39 -15.60
CA LYS A 238 2.16 18.75 -14.95
C LYS A 238 2.41 19.92 -13.98
N LEU A 239 1.74 21.04 -14.22
CA LEU A 239 1.57 22.08 -13.20
C LEU A 239 0.37 21.75 -12.32
N PHE A 240 0.60 21.82 -11.02
CA PHE A 240 -0.45 21.76 -10.01
C PHE A 240 -0.83 23.16 -9.57
N THR A 241 -2.12 23.36 -9.30
CA THR A 241 -2.63 24.58 -8.70
C THR A 241 -2.50 24.47 -7.18
N GLY A 242 -1.80 25.42 -6.59
CA GLY A 242 -1.61 25.51 -5.15
C GLY A 242 -2.74 26.28 -4.48
N ASN A 243 -2.37 27.05 -3.47
CA ASN A 243 -3.29 27.73 -2.59
C ASN A 243 -3.76 29.07 -3.17
N TRP A 244 -4.95 29.48 -2.74
CA TRP A 244 -5.50 30.81 -3.02
C TRP A 244 -5.30 31.79 -1.85
N ASP A 245 -5.09 31.25 -0.65
CA ASP A 245 -4.87 32.01 0.57
C ASP A 245 -3.89 31.28 1.52
N ASN A 246 -3.76 31.79 2.75
CA ASN A 246 -2.83 31.29 3.74
C ASN A 246 -3.33 30.06 4.55
N ASN A 247 -4.63 29.80 4.62
CA ASN A 247 -5.21 28.89 5.61
C ASN A 247 -6.03 27.75 5.00
N HIS A 248 -6.64 27.93 3.83
CA HIS A 248 -7.38 26.87 3.18
C HIS A 248 -6.45 25.83 2.59
N GLN A 249 -6.80 24.58 2.83
CA GLN A 249 -6.07 23.42 2.36
C GLN A 249 -6.46 23.12 0.90
N LYS A 250 -5.46 23.00 0.02
CA LYS A 250 -5.66 22.60 -1.37
C LYS A 250 -5.20 21.16 -1.57
N LYS A 251 -6.13 20.25 -1.85
CA LYS A 251 -5.84 18.86 -2.21
C LYS A 251 -5.62 18.74 -3.72
N ASN A 252 -4.50 18.13 -4.11
CA ASN A 252 -4.18 17.75 -5.48
C ASN A 252 -3.93 16.25 -5.54
N LEU A 253 -4.57 15.57 -6.49
CA LEU A 253 -4.37 14.14 -6.72
C LEU A 253 -3.37 13.92 -7.86
N PHE A 254 -2.59 12.86 -7.75
CA PHE A 254 -1.68 12.38 -8.77
C PHE A 254 -2.38 11.30 -9.58
N ASP A 255 -2.59 11.59 -10.87
CA ASP A 255 -3.14 10.66 -11.84
C ASP A 255 -2.20 10.59 -13.07
N PRO A 256 -1.52 9.45 -13.30
CA PRO A 256 -1.54 8.22 -12.50
C PRO A 256 -0.83 8.36 -11.13
N PRO A 257 -1.06 7.46 -10.17
CA PRO A 257 -0.39 7.48 -8.87
C PRO A 257 1.14 7.26 -9.02
N ILE A 258 1.92 7.96 -8.19
CA ILE A 258 3.38 7.97 -8.24
C ILE A 258 3.95 6.86 -7.36
N LEU A 259 4.89 6.07 -7.89
CA LEU A 259 5.66 5.10 -7.10
C LEU A 259 7.05 5.66 -6.81
N ALA A 260 7.32 6.01 -5.55
CA ALA A 260 8.56 6.67 -5.16
C ALA A 260 8.92 6.42 -3.69
N GLN A 261 10.20 6.59 -3.36
CA GLN A 261 10.66 6.74 -1.98
C GLN A 261 10.89 8.21 -1.65
N TYR A 262 11.44 8.97 -2.60
CA TYR A 262 11.70 10.39 -2.46
C TYR A 262 10.71 11.18 -3.30
N ILE A 263 10.07 12.18 -2.69
CA ILE A 263 9.24 13.14 -3.41
C ILE A 263 9.75 14.56 -3.15
N ARG A 264 9.82 15.35 -4.22
CA ARG A 264 10.19 16.76 -4.21
C ARG A 264 9.03 17.61 -4.71
N LEU A 265 8.69 18.65 -3.96
CA LEU A 265 7.83 19.72 -4.43
C LEU A 265 8.70 20.90 -4.87
N LEU A 266 8.43 21.41 -6.07
CA LEU A 266 9.15 22.51 -6.69
C LEU A 266 8.17 23.68 -6.89
N PRO A 267 8.18 24.70 -6.01
CA PRO A 267 7.38 25.90 -6.19
C PRO A 267 7.77 26.62 -7.47
N VAL A 268 6.78 27.02 -8.29
CA VAL A 268 7.02 27.76 -9.55
C VAL A 268 6.50 29.18 -9.44
N ILE A 269 5.27 29.35 -8.96
CA ILE A 269 4.64 30.67 -8.78
C ILE A 269 4.19 30.79 -7.33
N CYS A 270 4.55 31.89 -6.69
CA CYS A 270 4.28 32.16 -5.28
C CYS A 270 3.67 33.54 -5.09
N GLN A 271 2.87 33.70 -4.04
CA GLN A 271 2.34 34.98 -3.59
C GLN A 271 3.25 35.51 -2.47
N GLN A 272 3.88 36.67 -2.68
CA GLN A 272 4.86 37.30 -1.78
C GLN A 272 6.12 36.44 -1.53
N ALA A 273 5.99 35.28 -0.90
CA ALA A 273 7.05 34.31 -0.69
C ALA A 273 6.54 32.88 -0.96
N CYS A 274 7.46 31.96 -1.26
CA CYS A 274 7.14 30.55 -1.45
C CYS A 274 7.09 29.86 -0.09
N THR A 275 5.97 30.05 0.61
CA THR A 275 5.73 29.50 1.94
C THR A 275 4.74 28.33 1.87
N LEU A 276 5.03 27.23 2.57
CA LEU A 276 4.29 25.98 2.46
C LEU A 276 4.20 25.20 3.78
N ARG A 277 3.00 24.72 4.05
CA ARG A 277 2.67 23.59 4.92
C ARG A 277 2.05 22.50 4.05
N MET A 278 2.42 21.24 4.26
CA MET A 278 1.90 20.15 3.43
C MET A 278 1.66 18.84 4.19
N GLU A 279 0.82 18.00 3.58
CA GLU A 279 0.61 16.60 3.96
C GLU A 279 0.63 15.74 2.70
N LEU A 280 1.28 14.58 2.78
CA LEU A 280 1.34 13.63 1.68
C LEU A 280 0.26 12.58 1.84
N LEU A 281 -0.38 12.21 0.73
CA LEU A 281 -1.41 11.19 0.69
C LEU A 281 -0.92 9.99 -0.10
N GLY A 282 -1.16 8.80 0.43
CA GLY A 282 -0.76 7.57 -0.22
C GLY A 282 -1.04 6.33 0.60
N CYS A 283 -0.44 5.23 0.16
CA CYS A 283 -0.51 3.93 0.82
C CYS A 283 0.72 3.09 0.47
N GLU A 284 0.85 1.97 1.15
CA GLU A 284 1.91 1.00 0.87
C GLU A 284 1.60 0.17 -0.38
N LEU A 285 2.65 -0.33 -1.04
CA LEU A 285 2.52 -1.14 -2.26
C LEU A 285 1.72 -2.41 -2.07
N ASN A 286 1.75 -3.00 -0.88
CA ASN A 286 1.07 -4.24 -0.55
C ASN A 286 -0.44 -4.04 -0.33
N GLY A 287 -0.97 -2.81 -0.49
CA GLY A 287 -2.41 -2.53 -0.43
C GLY A 287 -3.07 -2.67 0.95
N CYS A 288 -2.30 -3.03 1.99
CA CYS A 288 -2.81 -3.44 3.29
C CYS A 288 -2.45 -2.45 4.41
N SER A 289 -2.60 -1.15 4.19
CA SER A 289 -2.24 -0.10 5.18
C SER A 289 -3.44 0.66 5.74
N GLU A 290 -4.65 0.09 5.65
CA GLU A 290 -5.87 0.73 6.14
C GLU A 290 -5.97 0.63 7.66
N THR A 291 -6.66 1.59 8.27
CA THR A 291 -6.95 1.55 9.71
C THR A 291 -8.00 0.47 10.01
N LEU A 292 -7.69 -0.46 10.91
CA LEU A 292 -8.59 -1.55 11.29
C LEU A 292 -9.73 -1.10 12.22
N GLY A 293 -9.64 0.11 12.78
CA GLY A 293 -10.78 0.83 13.32
C GLY A 293 -10.77 1.07 14.83
N MET A 294 -9.57 1.25 15.41
CA MET A 294 -9.46 1.74 16.79
C MET A 294 -9.97 3.18 16.88
N LYS A 295 -9.52 4.10 16.03
CA LYS A 295 -9.95 5.51 16.03
C LYS A 295 -11.40 5.67 15.58
N SER A 296 -11.80 4.97 14.52
CA SER A 296 -13.17 5.04 13.98
C SER A 296 -14.23 4.33 14.82
N ARG A 297 -13.81 3.60 15.87
CA ARG A 297 -14.67 2.78 16.73
C ARG A 297 -15.38 1.62 16.02
N MET A 298 -14.89 1.20 14.85
CA MET A 298 -15.35 -0.06 14.24
C MET A 298 -14.96 -1.28 15.08
N ILE A 299 -13.81 -1.22 15.74
CA ILE A 299 -13.46 -2.14 16.84
C ILE A 299 -14.21 -1.65 18.07
N LYS A 300 -15.14 -2.44 18.58
CA LYS A 300 -15.98 -2.09 19.73
C LYS A 300 -15.19 -2.10 21.05
N ASP A 301 -15.74 -1.47 22.08
CA ASP A 301 -15.06 -1.34 23.38
C ASP A 301 -14.83 -2.71 24.05
N GLU A 302 -15.73 -3.66 23.83
CA GLU A 302 -15.63 -5.02 24.40
C GLU A 302 -14.50 -5.84 23.78
N GLN A 303 -14.01 -5.44 22.60
CA GLN A 303 -12.94 -6.12 21.89
C GLN A 303 -11.55 -5.73 22.42
N VAL A 304 -11.45 -4.68 23.24
CA VAL A 304 -10.18 -4.16 23.75
C VAL A 304 -10.05 -4.47 25.23
N THR A 305 -9.07 -5.29 25.59
CA THR A 305 -8.82 -5.77 26.95
C THR A 305 -7.38 -5.48 27.36
N ALA A 306 -7.08 -5.45 28.65
CA ALA A 306 -5.72 -5.22 29.13
C ALA A 306 -5.43 -6.06 30.39
N SER A 307 -4.15 -6.20 30.69
CA SER A 307 -3.64 -6.87 31.90
C SER A 307 -4.08 -6.18 33.18
N SER A 308 -4.03 -4.85 33.20
CA SER A 308 -4.44 -4.03 34.34
C SER A 308 -4.89 -2.65 33.88
N THR A 309 -5.70 -2.01 34.72
CA THR A 309 -6.25 -0.67 34.46
C THR A 309 -6.05 0.19 35.70
N ASP A 310 -5.52 1.39 35.51
CA ASP A 310 -5.42 2.38 36.58
C ASP A 310 -6.76 3.12 36.76
N SER A 311 -7.18 3.26 38.02
CA SER A 311 -8.33 4.07 38.40
C SER A 311 -7.94 5.06 39.50
N LEU A 312 -8.12 6.35 39.22
CA LEU A 312 -7.92 7.39 40.22
C LEU A 312 -9.16 7.45 41.13
N TRP A 313 -8.93 7.30 42.43
CA TRP A 313 -9.96 7.41 43.48
C TRP A 313 -11.14 6.43 43.38
N GLY A 314 -11.00 5.34 42.60
CA GLY A 314 -12.08 4.38 42.39
C GLY A 314 -13.29 4.96 41.65
N MET A 315 -13.16 6.15 41.04
CA MET A 315 -14.23 6.78 40.28
C MET A 315 -14.14 6.42 38.79
N ASP A 316 -15.26 5.99 38.21
CA ASP A 316 -15.33 5.60 36.80
C ASP A 316 -14.90 6.73 35.84
N CYS A 317 -15.19 7.98 36.20
CA CYS A 317 -14.86 9.16 35.39
C CYS A 317 -13.34 9.38 35.22
N PHE A 318 -12.51 8.85 36.14
CA PHE A 318 -11.05 8.97 36.10
C PHE A 318 -10.34 7.62 35.91
N THR A 319 -11.02 6.67 35.28
CA THR A 319 -10.46 5.35 34.99
C THR A 319 -9.88 5.30 33.57
N TRP A 320 -8.62 4.91 33.45
CA TRP A 320 -7.88 4.83 32.18
C TRP A 320 -8.11 3.49 31.47
N ARG A 321 -9.38 3.21 31.11
CA ARG A 321 -9.86 1.92 30.59
C ARG A 321 -9.16 1.52 29.27
N PRO A 322 -8.99 0.21 29.00
CA PRO A 322 -8.43 -0.28 27.73
C PRO A 322 -9.21 0.20 26.50
N SER A 323 -10.54 0.35 26.60
CA SER A 323 -11.38 0.86 25.52
C SER A 323 -11.05 2.29 25.07
N LEU A 324 -10.35 3.06 25.91
CA LEU A 324 -9.93 4.43 25.60
C LEU A 324 -8.58 4.50 24.86
N ALA A 325 -7.90 3.36 24.63
CA ALA A 325 -6.61 3.26 23.94
C ALA A 325 -6.68 3.52 22.43
N ARG A 326 -7.48 4.50 22.00
CA ARG A 326 -7.76 4.82 20.60
C ARG A 326 -6.94 6.04 20.18
N LEU A 327 -6.36 6.00 18.98
CA LEU A 327 -5.56 7.10 18.43
C LEU A 327 -6.37 8.41 18.39
N ASP A 328 -5.73 9.54 18.74
CA ASP A 328 -6.32 10.88 18.77
C ASP A 328 -7.58 11.01 19.62
N ASN A 329 -7.76 10.11 20.59
CA ASN A 329 -8.86 10.24 21.53
C ASN A 329 -8.65 11.47 22.41
N ASN A 330 -9.73 12.23 22.61
CA ASN A 330 -9.76 13.49 23.35
C ASN A 330 -10.69 13.35 24.56
N GLY A 331 -10.32 13.94 25.68
CA GLY A 331 -11.07 13.85 26.93
C GLY A 331 -10.19 14.03 28.15
N LYS A 332 -10.80 14.02 29.35
CA LYS A 332 -10.05 14.06 30.63
C LYS A 332 -9.25 12.78 30.85
N THR A 333 -9.87 11.64 30.57
CA THR A 333 -9.22 10.33 30.42
C THR A 333 -9.37 9.91 28.98
N ASN A 334 -8.25 9.76 28.28
CA ASN A 334 -8.25 9.59 26.83
C ASN A 334 -7.30 8.51 26.33
N ALA A 335 -6.70 7.74 27.23
CA ALA A 335 -5.81 6.63 26.89
C ALA A 335 -6.05 5.44 27.81
N TRP A 336 -5.37 4.34 27.52
CA TRP A 336 -5.18 3.28 28.50
C TRP A 336 -3.91 3.52 29.31
N THR A 337 -4.01 3.33 30.63
CA THR A 337 -2.87 3.36 31.55
C THR A 337 -2.93 2.13 32.43
N SER A 338 -1.81 1.40 32.51
CA SER A 338 -1.71 0.21 33.38
C SER A 338 -1.65 0.61 34.85
N ARG A 339 -2.21 -0.21 35.74
CA ARG A 339 -2.08 -0.02 37.20
C ARG A 339 -0.65 -0.23 37.70
N PHE A 340 0.04 -1.23 37.13
CA PHE A 340 1.40 -1.61 37.52
C PHE A 340 2.37 -1.32 36.39
N SER A 341 3.50 -0.67 36.70
CA SER A 341 4.54 -0.38 35.71
C SER A 341 5.60 -1.49 35.70
N ASN A 342 5.26 -2.64 35.14
CA ASN A 342 6.18 -3.77 34.93
C ASN A 342 6.08 -4.31 33.49
N ARG A 343 6.99 -5.19 33.10
CA ARG A 343 7.07 -5.73 31.72
C ARG A 343 6.04 -6.81 31.41
N ASP A 344 5.26 -7.23 32.41
CA ASP A 344 4.20 -8.24 32.24
C ASP A 344 2.87 -7.61 31.79
N GLN A 345 2.83 -6.27 31.67
CA GLN A 345 1.65 -5.58 31.20
C GLN A 345 1.41 -5.78 29.71
N TRP A 346 0.14 -5.83 29.33
CA TRP A 346 -0.26 -5.95 27.94
C TRP A 346 -1.59 -5.26 27.67
N LEU A 347 -1.74 -4.75 26.45
CA LEU A 347 -3.00 -4.30 25.87
C LEU A 347 -3.34 -5.22 24.71
N GLN A 348 -4.54 -5.80 24.71
CA GLN A 348 -5.00 -6.78 23.75
C GLN A 348 -6.19 -6.24 22.95
N VAL A 349 -6.20 -6.58 21.66
CA VAL A 349 -7.33 -6.35 20.75
C VAL A 349 -7.76 -7.68 20.13
N ASP A 350 -9.05 -8.01 20.22
CA ASP A 350 -9.69 -9.12 19.47
C ASP A 350 -10.32 -8.57 18.19
N LEU A 351 -9.82 -8.97 17.03
CA LEU A 351 -10.31 -8.54 15.71
C LEU A 351 -11.54 -9.35 15.24
N LEU A 352 -12.00 -10.32 16.04
CA LEU A 352 -13.09 -11.29 15.79
C LEU A 352 -12.83 -12.27 14.65
N THR A 353 -12.27 -11.77 13.55
CA THR A 353 -11.86 -12.52 12.37
C THR A 353 -10.34 -12.40 12.21
N PRO A 354 -9.66 -13.45 11.72
CA PRO A 354 -8.26 -13.33 11.34
C PRO A 354 -8.11 -12.23 10.29
N LYS A 355 -7.25 -11.24 10.57
CA LYS A 355 -6.93 -10.16 9.63
C LYS A 355 -5.44 -10.12 9.42
N LYS A 356 -5.03 -9.61 8.26
CA LYS A 356 -3.64 -9.35 7.94
C LYS A 356 -3.22 -8.02 8.55
N ILE A 357 -2.21 -8.04 9.41
CA ILE A 357 -1.73 -6.87 10.13
C ILE A 357 -0.40 -6.44 9.51
N SER A 358 -0.32 -5.17 9.12
CA SER A 358 0.84 -4.58 8.46
C SER A 358 1.58 -3.56 9.34
N GLY A 359 0.94 -3.03 10.38
CA GLY A 359 1.58 -2.07 11.27
C GLY A 359 0.71 -1.61 12.42
N ILE A 360 1.29 -0.70 13.20
CA ILE A 360 0.67 -0.08 14.37
C ILE A 360 1.11 1.38 14.45
N ILE A 361 0.19 2.25 14.82
CA ILE A 361 0.46 3.65 15.17
C ILE A 361 0.26 3.77 16.68
N THR A 362 1.22 4.34 17.38
CA THR A 362 1.13 4.61 18.81
C THR A 362 1.17 6.11 19.09
N GLN A 363 0.62 6.51 20.22
CA GLN A 363 0.63 7.88 20.71
C GLN A 363 0.60 7.84 22.25
N GLY A 364 1.29 8.79 22.90
CA GLY A 364 1.28 8.93 24.36
C GLY A 364 0.01 9.62 24.89
N ALA A 365 0.01 10.06 26.14
CA ALA A 365 -1.03 10.93 26.68
C ALA A 365 -0.48 11.88 27.77
N LYS A 366 -1.36 12.76 28.26
CA LYS A 366 -1.03 13.72 29.32
C LYS A 366 -2.08 13.62 30.41
N ASP A 367 -1.62 13.43 31.64
CA ASP A 367 -2.47 13.36 32.82
C ASP A 367 -2.11 14.50 33.78
N PHE A 368 -3.05 15.39 34.08
CA PHE A 368 -2.88 16.59 34.93
C PHE A 368 -1.54 17.33 34.71
N GLY A 369 -1.18 17.62 33.46
CA GLY A 369 0.09 18.31 33.18
C GLY A 369 1.29 17.39 32.93
N LYS A 370 1.25 16.13 33.40
CA LYS A 370 2.36 15.17 33.29
C LYS A 370 2.24 14.33 32.03
N VAL A 371 3.25 14.44 31.16
CA VAL A 371 3.40 13.65 29.93
C VAL A 371 3.79 12.20 30.27
N GLN A 372 3.06 11.22 29.73
CA GLN A 372 3.26 9.79 29.95
C GLN A 372 3.16 9.05 28.61
N TYR A 373 4.06 8.11 28.34
CA TYR A 373 4.09 7.39 27.06
C TYR A 373 4.96 6.13 27.12
N VAL A 374 4.69 5.19 26.21
CA VAL A 374 5.53 4.01 25.97
C VAL A 374 6.66 4.37 25.00
N GLN A 375 7.91 4.12 25.41
CA GLN A 375 9.15 4.40 24.67
C GLN A 375 9.59 3.25 23.78
N SER A 376 9.32 2.01 24.18
CA SER A 376 9.53 0.84 23.34
C SER A 376 8.57 -0.27 23.70
N PHE A 377 8.25 -1.12 22.75
CA PHE A 377 7.30 -2.22 22.95
C PHE A 377 7.61 -3.42 22.04
N LYS A 378 7.09 -4.59 22.42
CA LYS A 378 7.05 -5.79 21.60
C LYS A 378 5.61 -6.06 21.17
N ILE A 379 5.45 -6.84 20.11
CA ILE A 379 4.13 -7.29 19.62
C ILE A 379 4.04 -8.79 19.78
N ALA A 380 2.95 -9.27 20.38
CA ALA A 380 2.59 -10.67 20.41
C ALA A 380 1.25 -10.88 19.67
N HIS A 381 1.11 -12.00 18.98
CA HIS A 381 -0.07 -12.28 18.16
C HIS A 381 -0.52 -13.73 18.32
N SER A 382 -1.81 -13.97 18.09
CA SER A 382 -2.45 -15.27 18.26
C SER A 382 -3.68 -15.40 17.34
N LEU A 383 -3.98 -16.63 16.93
CA LEU A 383 -5.21 -16.97 16.18
C LEU A 383 -6.31 -17.52 17.10
N ASP A 384 -5.93 -18.16 18.20
CA ASP A 384 -6.82 -18.89 19.11
C ASP A 384 -7.01 -18.21 20.49
N GLY A 385 -6.19 -17.20 20.80
CA GLY A 385 -6.15 -16.51 22.09
C GLY A 385 -5.43 -17.27 23.20
N LYS A 386 -4.94 -18.49 22.93
CA LYS A 386 -4.26 -19.37 23.90
C LYS A 386 -2.77 -19.48 23.62
N SER A 387 -2.38 -19.70 22.37
CA SER A 387 -0.99 -19.79 21.93
C SER A 387 -0.53 -18.43 21.41
N TRP A 388 0.57 -17.91 21.94
CA TRP A 388 1.06 -16.57 21.64
C TRP A 388 2.45 -16.60 21.03
N ASN A 389 2.59 -15.97 19.86
CA ASN A 389 3.86 -15.81 19.17
C ASN A 389 4.30 -14.35 19.26
N VAL A 390 5.53 -14.10 19.72
CA VAL A 390 6.14 -12.77 19.70
C VAL A 390 6.69 -12.51 18.30
N TYR A 391 6.45 -11.30 17.77
CA TYR A 391 6.98 -10.90 16.47
C TYR A 391 8.51 -10.81 16.54
N LYS A 392 9.18 -11.47 15.59
CA LYS A 392 10.64 -11.59 15.56
C LYS A 392 11.24 -10.77 14.43
N ASP A 393 12.44 -10.25 14.67
CA ASP A 393 13.27 -9.66 13.64
C ASP A 393 13.69 -10.72 12.61
N ASN A 394 13.64 -10.35 11.34
CA ASN A 394 14.05 -11.22 10.24
C ASN A 394 15.57 -11.44 10.21
N SER A 395 16.35 -10.44 10.61
CA SER A 395 17.82 -10.49 10.52
C SER A 395 18.45 -11.28 11.67
N THR A 396 17.93 -11.11 12.88
CA THR A 396 18.51 -11.70 14.09
C THR A 396 17.72 -12.86 14.68
N ASN A 397 16.48 -13.10 14.22
CA ASN A 397 15.54 -14.08 14.78
C ASN A 397 15.27 -13.91 16.30
N THR A 398 15.57 -12.73 16.82
CA THR A 398 15.27 -12.33 18.20
C THR A 398 13.94 -11.57 18.26
N ASP A 399 13.37 -11.41 19.45
CA ASP A 399 12.16 -10.60 19.63
C ASP A 399 12.38 -9.18 19.14
N GLN A 400 11.58 -8.74 18.17
CA GLN A 400 11.67 -7.38 17.67
C GLN A 400 11.19 -6.40 18.74
N ILE A 401 12.05 -5.44 19.06
CA ILE A 401 11.68 -4.28 19.88
C ILE A 401 11.39 -3.13 18.93
N PHE A 402 10.18 -2.58 19.03
CA PHE A 402 9.76 -1.40 18.28
C PHE A 402 10.01 -0.15 19.11
N GLU A 403 10.51 0.89 18.45
CA GLU A 403 10.56 2.21 19.04
C GLU A 403 9.15 2.79 19.17
N GLY A 404 8.84 3.28 20.37
CA GLY A 404 7.60 3.94 20.69
C GLY A 404 7.69 5.46 20.55
N ASN A 405 7.02 6.13 21.47
CA ASN A 405 6.82 7.57 21.42
C ASN A 405 7.88 8.29 22.25
N TYR A 406 8.14 9.55 21.90
CA TYR A 406 9.03 10.45 22.62
C TYR A 406 8.28 11.57 23.36
N ASP A 407 6.98 11.73 23.06
CA ASP A 407 6.10 12.73 23.65
C ASP A 407 4.67 12.16 23.86
N ASN A 408 3.70 13.03 24.17
CA ASN A 408 2.32 12.65 24.41
C ASN A 408 1.40 12.71 23.16
N SER A 409 1.78 13.39 22.09
CA SER A 409 0.85 13.82 21.04
C SER A 409 1.27 13.38 19.66
N SER A 410 2.56 13.26 19.39
CA SER A 410 3.08 12.82 18.11
C SER A 410 2.79 11.34 17.91
N HIS A 411 2.47 10.98 16.66
CA HIS A 411 2.18 9.62 16.25
C HIS A 411 3.45 8.91 15.86
N LYS A 412 3.79 7.83 16.57
CA LYS A 412 4.83 6.91 16.11
C LYS A 412 4.21 5.79 15.29
N ARG A 413 4.45 5.79 13.98
CA ARG A 413 4.03 4.72 13.07
C ARG A 413 5.13 3.68 12.92
N ASN A 414 4.83 2.43 13.29
CA ASN A 414 5.68 1.27 13.08
C ASN A 414 5.02 0.34 12.07
N VAL A 415 5.73 0.05 10.97
CA VAL A 415 5.26 -0.88 9.94
C VAL A 415 6.09 -2.14 10.05
N PHE A 416 5.41 -3.28 10.03
CA PHE A 416 6.04 -4.60 10.09
C PHE A 416 6.67 -4.92 8.73
N GLU A 417 7.93 -5.34 8.75
CA GLU A 417 8.65 -5.78 7.54
C GLU A 417 7.92 -6.95 6.87
N ARG A 418 7.41 -7.89 7.68
CA ARG A 418 6.52 -8.96 7.24
C ARG A 418 5.16 -8.79 7.88
N SER A 419 4.15 -8.55 7.04
CA SER A 419 2.76 -8.62 7.49
C SER A 419 2.42 -10.05 7.93
N PHE A 420 1.60 -10.19 8.97
CA PHE A 420 1.21 -11.49 9.52
C PHE A 420 -0.29 -11.55 9.77
N TYR A 421 -0.83 -12.76 9.84
CA TYR A 421 -2.25 -12.97 10.15
C TYR A 421 -2.43 -13.16 11.66
N ALA A 422 -3.39 -12.44 12.22
CA ALA A 422 -3.77 -12.60 13.61
C ALA A 422 -5.25 -12.28 13.82
N ARG A 423 -5.85 -12.95 14.80
CA ARG A 423 -7.16 -12.55 15.35
C ARG A 423 -6.96 -11.72 16.61
N PHE A 424 -6.04 -12.15 17.47
CA PHE A 424 -5.69 -11.45 18.69
C PHE A 424 -4.31 -10.83 18.56
N LEU A 425 -4.20 -9.56 18.94
CA LEU A 425 -2.93 -8.85 18.99
C LEU A 425 -2.73 -8.27 20.39
N ARG A 426 -1.52 -8.42 20.93
CA ARG A 426 -1.06 -7.85 22.20
C ARG A 426 0.10 -6.90 21.97
N VAL A 427 -0.02 -5.70 22.52
CA VAL A 427 1.10 -4.77 22.69
C VAL A 427 1.71 -4.98 24.06
N LEU A 428 3.01 -5.23 24.10
CA LEU A 428 3.79 -5.53 25.30
C LEU A 428 4.77 -4.37 25.57
N PRO A 429 4.47 -3.43 26.48
CA PRO A 429 5.35 -2.32 26.80
C PRO A 429 6.68 -2.80 27.39
N TRP A 430 7.80 -2.28 26.88
CA TRP A 430 9.15 -2.71 27.28
C TRP A 430 9.90 -1.63 28.06
N THR A 431 9.85 -0.39 27.57
CA THR A 431 10.29 0.81 28.29
C THR A 431 9.25 1.92 28.16
N TRP A 432 9.17 2.81 29.15
CA TRP A 432 8.16 3.87 29.21
C TRP A 432 8.65 5.07 30.00
N HIS A 433 8.05 6.22 29.74
CA HIS A 433 8.28 7.45 30.47
C HIS A 433 7.18 7.67 31.52
N LYS A 434 7.58 7.69 32.80
CA LYS A 434 6.73 7.80 34.01
C LYS A 434 5.78 6.62 34.25
N ARG A 435 4.83 6.38 33.34
CA ARG A 435 3.83 5.29 33.43
C ARG A 435 3.59 4.72 32.03
N ILE A 436 3.12 3.48 31.99
CA ILE A 436 2.70 2.83 30.75
C ILE A 436 1.35 3.42 30.36
N THR A 437 1.38 4.33 29.39
CA THR A 437 0.19 4.97 28.83
C THR A 437 0.24 4.92 27.31
N LEU A 438 -0.85 4.46 26.70
CA LEU A 438 -0.90 4.21 25.26
C LEU A 438 -2.26 4.56 24.66
N ARG A 439 -2.20 5.24 23.51
CA ARG A 439 -3.24 5.31 22.48
C ARG A 439 -2.70 4.66 21.22
N MET A 440 -3.52 3.93 20.49
CA MET A 440 -3.04 3.26 19.28
C MET A 440 -4.10 3.11 18.19
N GLU A 441 -3.62 2.85 16.97
CA GLU A 441 -4.39 2.42 15.81
C GLU A 441 -3.67 1.25 15.13
N LEU A 442 -4.43 0.25 14.69
CA LEU A 442 -3.88 -0.91 13.98
C LEU A 442 -4.03 -0.71 12.48
N LEU A 443 -3.02 -1.12 11.73
CA LEU A 443 -3.01 -1.06 10.28
C LEU A 443 -3.06 -2.48 9.70
N GLY A 444 -3.89 -2.68 8.69
CA GLY A 444 -4.10 -3.99 8.08
C GLY A 444 -5.20 -4.02 7.04
N CYS A 445 -5.65 -5.23 6.70
CA CYS A 445 -6.71 -5.50 5.73
C CYS A 445 -7.39 -6.86 6.01
N ASN A 446 -8.55 -7.06 5.40
CA ASN A 446 -9.41 -8.25 5.61
C ASN A 446 -9.12 -9.43 4.65
N GLU A 447 -8.04 -9.38 3.87
CA GLU A 447 -7.75 -10.35 2.79
C GLU A 447 -8.01 -11.82 3.15
#